data_AF-X1LHP9-F1
#
_entry.id   AF-X1LHP9-F1
#
_cell.length_a   1.000
_cell.length_b   1.000
_cell.length_c   1.000
_cell.angle_alpha   90.00
_cell.angle_beta   90.00
_cell.angle_gamma   90.00
#
_symmetry.space_group_name_H-M   'P 1'
#
loop_
_entity.id
_entity.type
_entity.pdbx_description
1 polymer ?
#
loop_
_entity_poly.entity_id
_entity_poly.type
_entity_poly.pdbx_seq_one_letter_code
_entity_poly.pdbx_strand_id
1 'polypeptide(L)' 'FGEVQSRIVVSVKPENARRLEEVAAVSRVPVTRLGVVGGRRFIVEDCIDLPLEQVESVWRGALEKILG' A
#
# COMPACT_ATOMS: atom_id res chain seq x y z
N PHE A 1 14.38 -3.66 2.26
CA PHE A 1 13.01 -4.05 1.86
C PHE A 1 12.98 -5.53 1.58
N GLY A 2 12.03 -6.28 2.17
CA GLY A 2 11.95 -7.75 2.03
C GLY A 2 10.79 -8.17 1.13
N GLU A 3 11.11 -8.91 0.06
CA GLU A 3 10.11 -9.48 -0.85
C GLU A 3 9.76 -10.90 -0.39
N VAL A 4 8.50 -11.11 -0.06
CA VAL A 4 7.94 -12.40 0.34
C VAL A 4 6.62 -12.56 -0.40
N GLN A 5 6.45 -13.71 -1.04
CA GLN A 5 5.27 -14.08 -1.83
C GLN A 5 4.03 -14.28 -0.94
N SER A 6 2.87 -14.45 -1.57
CA SER A 6 1.59 -14.76 -0.91
C SER A 6 1.09 -13.66 0.04
N ARG A 7 1.34 -12.39 -0.29
CA ARG A 7 0.80 -11.22 0.41
C ARG A 7 0.08 -10.32 -0.57
N ILE A 8 -1.07 -9.79 -0.16
CA ILE A 8 -1.86 -8.83 -0.93
C ILE A 8 -2.17 -7.61 -0.07
N VAL A 9 -2.23 -6.44 -0.70
CA VAL A 9 -2.73 -5.21 -0.07
C VAL A 9 -4.02 -4.83 -0.76
N VAL A 10 -5.08 -4.62 0.02
CA VAL A 10 -6.40 -4.24 -0.47
C VAL A 10 -6.87 -2.98 0.24
N SER A 11 -7.54 -2.09 -0.49
CA SER A 11 -8.34 -1.02 0.09
C SER A 11 -9.81 -1.39 -0.01
N VAL A 12 -10.56 -1.15 1.06
CA VAL A 12 -12.01 -1.38 1.12
C VAL A 12 -12.68 -0.15 1.69
N LYS A 13 -13.96 0.05 1.37
CA LYS A 13 -14.75 1.06 2.07
C LYS A 13 -14.80 0.75 3.57
N PRO A 14 -14.80 1.76 4.46
CA PRO A 14 -14.81 1.53 5.91
C PRO A 14 -15.90 0.57 6.38
N GLU A 15 -17.10 0.65 5.81
CA GLU A 15 -18.23 -0.22 6.14
C GLU A 15 -18.01 -1.70 5.80
N ASN A 16 -17.08 -2.00 4.88
CA ASN A 16 -16.79 -3.36 4.43
C ASN A 16 -15.60 -4.00 5.16
N ALA A 17 -14.89 -3.26 6.00
CA ALA A 17 -13.65 -3.75 6.61
C ALA A 17 -13.88 -4.97 7.52
N ARG A 18 -14.95 -4.96 8.32
CA ARG A 18 -15.32 -6.10 9.16
C ARG A 18 -15.66 -7.35 8.32
N ARG A 19 -16.38 -7.16 7.21
CA ARG A 19 -16.72 -8.25 6.30
C ARG A 19 -15.46 -8.88 5.67
N LEU A 20 -14.46 -8.07 5.33
CA LEU A 20 -13.17 -8.58 4.84
C LEU A 20 -12.47 -9.44 5.90
N GLU A 21 -12.42 -8.97 7.15
CA GLU A 21 -11.83 -9.71 8.28
C GLU A 21 -12.55 -11.05 8.52
N GLU A 22 -13.88 -11.08 8.42
CA GLU A 22 -14.69 -12.31 8.53
C GLU A 22 -14.38 -13.32 7.41
N VAL A 23 -14.29 -12.86 6.15
CA VAL A 23 -13.92 -13.72 5.02
C VAL A 23 -12.51 -14.29 5.18
N ALA A 24 -11.55 -13.46 5.58
CA ALA A 24 -10.18 -13.91 5.80
C ALA A 24 -10.08 -14.92 6.95
N ALA A 25 -10.84 -14.74 8.03
CA ALA A 25 -10.89 -15.67 9.14
C ALA A 25 -11.38 -17.06 8.74
N VAL A 26 -12.43 -17.15 7.90
CA VAL A 26 -12.92 -18.43 7.34
C VAL A 26 -11.82 -19.16 6.58
N SER A 27 -11.01 -18.43 5.83
CA SER A 27 -9.87 -18.98 5.07
C SER A 27 -8.57 -19.10 5.89
N ARG A 28 -8.59 -18.75 7.18
CA ARG A 28 -7.40 -18.71 8.06
C ARG A 28 -6.26 -17.86 7.50
N VAL A 29 -6.59 -16.78 6.80
CA VAL A 29 -5.62 -15.83 6.26
C VAL A 29 -5.40 -14.72 7.29
N PRO A 30 -4.15 -14.45 7.72
CA PRO A 30 -3.87 -13.36 8.63
C PRO A 30 -4.15 -12.00 7.97
N VAL A 31 -4.72 -11.07 8.74
CA VAL A 31 -5.04 -9.72 8.29
C VAL A 31 -4.39 -8.71 9.22
N THR A 32 -3.77 -7.69 8.62
CA THR A 32 -3.21 -6.55 9.34
C THR A 32 -3.77 -5.26 8.75
N ARG A 33 -4.26 -4.36 9.60
CA ARG A 33 -4.62 -3.00 9.19
C ARG A 33 -3.37 -2.15 9.08
N LEU A 34 -3.09 -1.66 7.88
CA LEU A 34 -1.94 -0.80 7.61
C LEU A 34 -2.25 0.68 7.80
N GLY A 35 -3.51 1.10 7.60
CA GLY A 35 -3.91 2.50 7.67
C GLY A 35 -5.11 2.82 6.80
N VAL A 36 -5.15 4.04 6.27
CA VAL A 36 -6.21 4.57 5.41
C VAL A 36 -5.63 5.16 4.13
N VAL A 37 -6.46 5.27 3.10
CA VAL A 37 -6.10 5.94 1.83
C VAL A 37 -6.64 7.37 1.80
N GLY A 38 -5.97 8.26 1.08
CA GLY A 38 -6.41 9.64 0.86
C GLY A 38 -5.25 10.64 0.83
N GLY A 39 -5.58 11.91 0.63
CA GLY A 39 -4.60 12.99 0.63
C GLY A 39 -3.64 12.97 -0.57
N ARG A 40 -2.50 13.67 -0.42
CA ARG A 40 -1.47 13.84 -1.47
C ARG A 40 -0.07 13.43 -0.99
N ARG A 41 0.03 12.69 0.11
CA ARG A 41 1.28 12.27 0.74
C ARG A 41 1.28 10.77 0.96
N PHE A 42 2.45 10.15 0.78
CA PHE A 42 2.73 8.78 1.16
C PHE A 42 3.45 8.79 2.51
N ILE A 43 2.80 8.24 3.53
CA ILE A 43 3.26 8.29 4.93
C ILE A 43 3.40 6.86 5.43
N VAL A 44 4.56 6.54 6.01
CA VAL A 44 4.80 5.32 6.78
C VAL A 44 5.34 5.75 8.13
N GLU A 45 4.42 5.93 9.08
CA GLU A 45 4.71 6.39 10.44
C GLU A 45 5.72 7.56 10.46
N ASP A 46 6.81 7.45 11.22
CA ASP A 46 7.91 8.41 11.30
C ASP A 46 9.06 8.09 10.31
N CYS A 47 8.96 7.00 9.56
CA CYS A 47 10.01 6.50 8.67
C CYS A 47 10.00 7.17 7.30
N ILE A 48 8.81 7.47 6.75
CA ILE A 48 8.64 8.03 5.41
C ILE A 48 7.51 9.06 5.43
N ASP A 49 7.75 10.23 4.87
CA ASP A 49 6.71 11.21 4.60
C ASP A 49 7.05 12.04 3.34
N LEU A 50 6.49 11.63 2.19
CA LEU A 50 6.81 12.19 0.87
C LEU A 50 5.55 12.62 0.10
N PRO A 51 5.61 13.68 -0.73
CA PRO A 51 4.54 14.00 -1.68
C PRO A 51 4.37 12.88 -2.73
N LEU A 52 3.13 12.55 -3.09
CA LEU A 52 2.85 11.52 -4.12
C LEU A 52 3.42 11.89 -5.50
N GLU A 53 3.43 13.17 -5.84
CA GLU A 53 4.01 13.68 -7.09
C GLU A 53 5.51 13.36 -7.21
N GLN A 54 6.25 13.43 -6.10
CA GLN A 54 7.65 13.06 -6.05
C GLN A 54 7.83 11.55 -6.27
N VAL A 55 7.01 10.73 -5.61
CA VAL A 55 7.06 9.27 -5.77
C VAL A 55 6.75 8.88 -7.22
N GLU A 56 5.70 9.46 -7.81
CA GLU A 56 5.26 9.18 -9.17
C GLU A 56 6.30 9.60 -10.22
N SER A 57 6.83 10.82 -10.12
CA SER A 57 7.82 11.34 -11.08
C SER A 57 9.10 10.52 -11.10
N VAL A 58 9.61 10.12 -9.93
CA VAL A 58 10.80 9.27 -9.83
C VAL A 58 10.52 7.89 -10.40
N TRP A 59 9.38 7.27 -10.06
CA TRP A 59 9.07 5.92 -10.52
C TRP A 59 8.83 5.86 -12.04
N ARG A 60 8.05 6.79 -12.61
CA ARG A 60 7.77 6.81 -14.05
C ARG A 60 9.00 7.17 -14.90
N GLY A 61 9.78 8.16 -14.45
CA GLY A 61 10.92 8.66 -15.21
C GLY A 61 12.22 7.88 -15.03
N ALA A 62 12.26 6.88 -14.14
CA ALA A 62 13.49 6.16 -13.82
C ALA A 62 14.09 5.45 -15.04
N LEU A 63 13.26 4.75 -15.83
CA LEU A 63 13.74 3.98 -16.99
C LEU A 63 14.29 4.89 -18.09
N GLU A 64 13.57 5.97 -18.42
CA GLU A 64 14.00 6.95 -19.44
C GLU A 64 15.34 7.59 -19.07
N LYS A 65 15.53 7.94 -17.79
CA LYS A 65 16.80 8.52 -17.30
C LYS A 65 17.97 7.56 -17.30
N ILE A 66 17.71 6.25 -17.19
CA ILE A 66 18.77 5.23 -17.15
C ILE A 66 19.17 4.81 -18.57
N LEU A 67 18.26 4.89 -19.54
CA LEU A 67 18.46 4.40 -20.90
C LEU A 67 18.77 5.49 -21.95
N GLY A 68 18.58 6.78 -21.61
CA GLY A 68 18.93 7.94 -22.45
C GLY A 68 20.28 8.53 -22.09
#